data_AF-A0A7D9ESP0-F1
#
_entry.id   AF-A0A7D9ESP0-F1
#
_cell.length_a   1.000
_cell.length_b   1.000
_cell.length_c   1.000
_cell.angle_alpha   90.00
_cell.angle_beta   90.00
_cell.angle_gamma   90.00
#
_symmetry.space_group_name_H-M   'P 1'
#
loop_
_entity.id
_entity.type
_entity.pdbx_description
1 polymer ?
#
loop_
_entity_poly.entity_id
_entity_poly.type
_entity_poly.pdbx_seq_one_letter_code
_entity_poly.pdbx_strand_id
1 'polypeptide(L)'
;MEGRQQPKGNTQDHQPNLDEQKDKSEPKPSKPTSPKNAVENNNPVTIIIGDSMIKGLRPEKISKSVKHKAQVKSFSGSTVEDLTDSVKPSLKRKPKNIIVHVGTNDLKRNSAKDVAKSIDKLC
;
A
#
# COMPACT_ATOMS: atom_id res chain seq x y z
N MET A 1 -27.91 -57.40 2.75
CA MET A 1 -27.05 -57.76 3.89
C MET A 1 -26.43 -56.47 4.40
N GLU A 2 -26.61 -56.21 5.70
CA GLU A 2 -25.93 -55.22 6.56
C GLU A 2 -26.03 -53.71 6.16
N GLY A 3 -26.40 -52.75 7.02
CA GLY A 3 -26.82 -52.76 8.42
C GLY A 3 -26.71 -51.36 9.05
N ARG A 4 -27.78 -50.95 9.78
CA ARG A 4 -27.85 -50.08 10.99
C ARG A 4 -27.36 -48.61 10.90
N GLN A 5 -27.88 -47.60 11.60
CA GLN A 5 -29.01 -47.34 12.51
C GLN A 5 -29.12 -45.79 12.68
N GLN A 6 -30.31 -45.30 13.02
CA GLN A 6 -30.66 -43.89 13.35
C GLN A 6 -30.27 -43.54 14.83
N PRO A 7 -30.49 -42.31 15.37
CA PRO A 7 -31.84 -41.81 15.81
C PRO A 7 -32.10 -40.30 15.51
N LYS A 8 -33.31 -39.79 15.21
CA LYS A 8 -34.52 -39.47 16.04
C LYS A 8 -34.18 -38.68 17.32
N GLY A 9 -34.78 -37.56 17.74
CA GLY A 9 -35.95 -36.75 17.32
C GLY A 9 -36.51 -36.03 18.57
N ASN A 10 -37.22 -34.89 18.37
CA ASN A 10 -38.18 -34.18 19.27
C ASN A 10 -37.67 -33.43 20.53
N THR A 11 -38.32 -32.41 21.12
CA THR A 11 -39.38 -31.41 20.78
C THR A 11 -39.65 -30.60 22.08
N GLN A 12 -40.09 -29.33 21.94
CA GLN A 12 -40.93 -28.52 22.87
C GLN A 12 -40.33 -27.72 24.06
N ASP A 13 -40.46 -26.40 23.92
CA ASP A 13 -41.22 -25.46 24.77
C ASP A 13 -40.75 -24.99 26.17
N HIS A 14 -41.01 -23.68 26.36
CA HIS A 14 -41.22 -22.88 27.59
C HIS A 14 -40.04 -22.15 28.24
N GLN A 15 -40.21 -20.82 28.28
CA GLN A 15 -39.54 -19.84 29.13
C GLN A 15 -40.05 -19.95 30.58
N PRO A 16 -39.25 -19.52 31.57
CA PRO A 16 -39.77 -18.50 32.48
C PRO A 16 -38.76 -17.36 32.74
N ASN A 17 -39.34 -16.21 33.08
CA ASN A 17 -38.72 -14.98 33.55
C ASN A 17 -38.47 -15.06 35.07
N LEU A 18 -37.44 -14.36 35.60
CA LEU A 18 -37.53 -13.45 36.77
C LEU A 18 -36.15 -13.03 37.34
N ASP A 19 -36.08 -11.72 37.57
CA ASP A 19 -35.37 -10.96 38.61
C ASP A 19 -33.93 -10.40 38.43
N GLU A 20 -33.94 -9.06 38.31
CA GLU A 20 -33.18 -8.09 39.12
C GLU A 20 -31.64 -7.95 38.95
N GLN A 21 -31.18 -6.90 38.26
CA GLN A 21 -30.73 -5.66 38.93
C GLN A 21 -30.20 -4.59 37.96
N LYS A 22 -30.63 -3.37 38.27
CA LYS A 22 -30.27 -2.06 37.72
C LYS A 22 -28.93 -1.61 38.31
N ASP A 23 -27.94 -1.24 37.49
CA ASP A 23 -27.01 -0.19 37.93
C ASP A 23 -26.41 0.62 36.77
N LYS A 24 -26.39 1.93 37.01
CA LYS A 24 -25.75 2.96 36.21
C LYS A 24 -24.24 2.85 36.40
N SER A 25 -23.47 2.92 35.32
CA SER A 25 -22.10 3.44 35.44
C SER A 25 -21.69 4.18 34.19
N GLU A 26 -21.21 5.40 34.42
CA GLU A 26 -20.79 6.40 33.45
C GLU A 26 -19.63 5.91 32.55
N PRO A 27 -19.50 6.44 31.31
CA PRO A 27 -18.30 6.23 30.52
C PRO A 27 -17.10 6.91 31.18
N LYS A 28 -16.11 6.12 31.61
CA LYS A 28 -14.80 6.61 32.06
C LYS A 28 -14.17 7.47 30.95
N PRO A 29 -13.57 8.63 31.26
CA PRO A 29 -12.90 9.44 30.25
C PRO A 29 -11.69 8.68 29.73
N SER A 30 -11.73 8.33 28.44
CA SER A 30 -10.56 7.87 27.71
C SER A 30 -9.52 8.98 27.72
N LYS A 31 -8.33 8.68 28.27
CA LYS A 31 -7.15 9.55 28.17
C LYS A 31 -7.00 10.00 26.72
N PRO A 32 -6.79 11.30 26.44
CA PRO A 32 -6.45 11.73 25.10
C PRO A 32 -5.09 11.12 24.76
N THR A 33 -5.09 10.15 23.84
CA THR A 33 -3.87 9.74 23.14
C THR A 33 -3.42 10.95 22.35
N SER A 34 -2.45 11.67 22.91
CA SER A 34 -1.78 12.77 22.24
C SER A 34 -1.37 12.30 20.84
N PRO A 35 -1.68 13.07 19.77
CA PRO A 35 -1.23 12.72 18.44
C PRO A 35 0.29 12.62 18.49
N LYS A 36 0.83 11.42 18.23
CA LYS A 36 2.25 11.26 17.96
C LYS A 36 2.54 12.17 16.78
N ASN A 37 3.16 13.31 17.04
CA ASN A 37 3.77 14.14 16.02
C ASN A 37 4.52 13.19 15.09
N ALA A 38 4.03 13.06 13.87
CA ALA A 38 4.74 12.33 12.83
C ALA A 38 6.01 13.14 12.59
N VAL A 39 7.07 12.77 13.30
CA VAL A 39 8.41 13.28 13.04
C VAL A 39 8.63 13.01 11.56
N GLU A 40 8.62 14.07 10.76
CA GLU A 40 9.08 13.99 9.39
C GLU A 40 10.51 13.49 9.49
N ASN A 41 10.68 12.19 9.29
CA ASN A 41 11.98 11.56 9.25
C ASN A 41 12.68 12.15 8.04
N ASN A 42 13.42 13.25 8.24
CA ASN A 42 14.28 13.94 7.27
C ASN A 42 15.45 13.07 6.79
N ASN A 43 15.36 11.75 6.95
CA ASN A 43 16.33 10.82 6.44
C ASN A 43 16.29 10.88 4.91
N PRO A 44 17.44 11.04 4.24
CA PRO A 44 17.49 11.09 2.79
C PRO A 44 16.89 9.81 2.20
N VAL A 45 16.01 9.97 1.22
CA VAL A 45 15.36 8.87 0.51
C VAL A 45 15.77 8.90 -0.96
N THR A 46 16.23 7.77 -1.49
CA THR A 46 16.32 7.54 -2.93
C THR A 46 15.04 6.84 -3.40
N ILE A 47 14.39 7.38 -4.42
CA ILE A 47 13.20 6.77 -5.02
C ILE A 47 13.56 6.26 -6.42
N ILE A 48 13.28 4.98 -6.66
CA ILE A 48 13.35 4.36 -7.98
C ILE A 48 11.91 4.16 -8.44
N ILE A 49 11.55 4.77 -9.56
CA ILE A 49 10.19 4.76 -10.11
C ILE A 49 10.25 4.33 -11.57
N GLY A 50 9.28 3.52 -12.00
CA GLY A 50 9.30 3.02 -13.37
C GLY A 50 8.30 1.93 -13.65
N ASP A 51 8.43 1.33 -14.84
CA ASP A 51 7.50 0.30 -15.30
C ASP A 51 7.76 -1.09 -14.68
N SER A 52 7.25 -2.15 -15.30
CA SER A 52 7.43 -3.53 -14.85
C SER A 52 8.90 -3.98 -14.79
N MET A 53 9.81 -3.37 -15.54
CA MET A 53 11.22 -3.78 -15.60
C MET A 53 11.95 -3.62 -14.26
N ILE A 54 11.50 -2.70 -13.40
CA ILE A 54 12.10 -2.48 -12.08
C ILE A 54 11.46 -3.30 -10.96
N LYS A 55 10.44 -4.12 -11.26
CA LYS A 55 9.69 -4.90 -10.24
C LYS A 55 10.57 -5.86 -9.45
N GLY A 56 11.67 -6.35 -10.04
CA GLY A 56 12.62 -7.25 -9.39
C GLY A 56 13.64 -6.57 -8.47
N LEU A 57 13.67 -5.24 -8.40
CA LEU A 57 14.60 -4.52 -7.53
C LEU A 57 14.23 -4.73 -6.06
N ARG A 58 15.23 -5.01 -5.22
CA ARG A 58 15.06 -5.24 -3.78
C ARG A 58 15.43 -3.98 -2.99
N PRO A 59 14.45 -3.17 -2.51
CA PRO A 59 14.73 -1.91 -1.83
C PRO A 59 15.61 -2.07 -0.60
N GLU A 60 15.51 -3.20 0.10
CA GLU A 60 16.28 -3.48 1.32
C GLU A 60 17.77 -3.65 1.00
N LYS A 61 18.09 -4.33 -0.12
CA LYS A 61 19.47 -4.50 -0.56
C LYS A 61 20.06 -3.18 -1.04
N ILE A 62 19.28 -2.42 -1.81
CA ILE A 62 19.70 -1.09 -2.29
C ILE A 62 19.96 -0.17 -1.09
N SER A 63 19.03 -0.13 -0.13
CA SER A 63 19.15 0.70 1.08
C SER A 63 20.42 0.40 1.87
N LYS A 64 20.78 -0.88 2.01
CA LYS A 64 22.03 -1.31 2.65
C LYS A 64 23.26 -0.80 1.89
N SER A 65 23.27 -0.92 0.55
CA SER A 65 24.38 -0.48 -0.28
C SER A 65 24.56 1.04 -0.26
N VAL A 66 23.47 1.82 -0.36
CA VAL A 66 23.53 3.29 -0.39
C VAL A 66 23.55 3.94 1.01
N LYS A 67 23.46 3.14 2.08
CA LYS A 67 23.47 3.56 3.49
C LYS A 67 22.37 4.58 3.85
N HIS A 68 21.26 4.57 3.13
CA HIS A 68 20.05 5.36 3.45
C HIS A 68 18.82 4.69 2.84
N LYS A 69 17.62 5.22 3.12
CA LYS A 69 16.37 4.59 2.69
C LYS A 69 16.23 4.64 1.17
N ALA A 70 15.97 3.50 0.55
CA ALA A 70 15.54 3.39 -0.84
C ALA A 70 14.08 2.94 -0.92
N GLN A 71 13.35 3.44 -1.92
CA GLN A 71 12.01 3.01 -2.26
C GLN A 71 11.95 2.62 -3.74
N VAL A 72 11.19 1.58 -4.06
CA VAL A 72 10.93 1.16 -5.45
C VAL A 72 9.43 1.26 -5.68
N LYS A 73 9.01 1.94 -6.76
CA LYS A 73 7.62 2.11 -7.18
C LYS A 73 7.47 1.64 -8.62
N SER A 74 7.04 0.40 -8.80
CA SER A 74 6.83 -0.20 -10.12
C SER A 74 5.36 -0.09 -10.54
N PHE A 75 5.13 0.40 -11.76
CA PHE A 75 3.82 0.56 -12.38
C PHE A 75 3.78 -0.25 -13.68
N SER A 76 3.19 -1.45 -13.64
CA SER A 76 3.25 -2.39 -14.77
C SER A 76 2.49 -1.86 -15.98
N GLY A 77 3.12 -1.90 -17.16
CA GLY A 77 2.52 -1.43 -18.41
C GLY A 77 2.48 0.09 -18.58
N SER A 78 2.97 0.86 -17.61
CA SER A 78 2.92 2.32 -17.67
C SER A 78 3.79 2.90 -18.79
N THR A 79 3.23 3.91 -19.43
CA THR A 79 3.87 4.78 -20.42
C THR A 79 4.57 5.97 -19.72
N VAL A 80 5.27 6.81 -20.49
CA VAL A 80 5.85 8.06 -19.97
C VAL A 80 4.76 8.99 -19.42
N GLU A 81 3.61 9.03 -20.08
CA GLU A 81 2.46 9.86 -19.67
C GLU A 81 1.91 9.42 -18.31
N ASP A 82 1.64 8.11 -18.13
CA ASP A 82 1.15 7.55 -16.86
C ASP A 82 2.09 7.84 -15.68
N LEU A 83 3.40 7.83 -15.94
CA LEU A 83 4.40 8.06 -14.90
C LEU A 83 4.46 9.52 -14.43
N THR A 84 4.02 10.45 -15.28
CA THR A 84 4.01 11.89 -14.96
C THR A 84 3.10 12.20 -13.76
N ASP A 85 1.98 11.50 -13.61
CA ASP A 85 1.11 11.64 -12.44
C ASP A 85 1.64 10.87 -11.23
N SER A 86 2.30 9.74 -11.47
CA SER A 86 2.88 8.88 -10.43
C SER A 86 4.10 9.51 -9.75
N VAL A 87 4.86 10.35 -10.46
CA VAL A 87 6.09 10.98 -9.96
C VAL A 87 5.80 12.17 -9.05
N LYS A 88 4.73 12.94 -9.30
CA LYS A 88 4.37 14.17 -8.57
C LYS A 88 4.30 13.98 -7.04
N PRO A 89 3.61 12.96 -6.49
CA PRO A 89 3.60 12.73 -5.04
C PRO A 89 4.97 12.36 -4.47
N SER A 90 5.84 11.75 -5.28
CA SER A 90 7.21 11.41 -4.89
C SER A 90 8.08 12.66 -4.78
N LEU A 91 8.00 13.57 -5.76
CA LEU A 91 8.76 14.82 -5.79
C LEU A 91 8.36 15.78 -4.67
N LYS A 92 7.08 15.84 -4.29
CA LYS A 92 6.59 16.65 -3.15
C LYS A 92 7.28 16.31 -1.84
N ARG A 93 7.75 15.06 -1.68
CA ARG A 93 8.49 14.59 -0.49
C ARG A 93 9.98 14.95 -0.50
N LYS A 94 10.45 15.69 -1.52
CA LYS A 94 11.84 16.14 -1.70
C LYS A 94 12.85 15.00 -1.47
N PRO A 95 12.77 13.91 -2.25
CA PRO A 95 13.73 12.82 -2.13
C PRO A 95 15.15 13.33 -2.44
N LYS A 96 16.16 12.68 -1.85
CA LYS A 96 17.56 13.00 -2.13
C LYS A 96 17.91 12.72 -3.59
N ASN A 97 17.45 11.57 -4.09
CA ASN A 97 17.65 11.17 -5.48
C ASN A 97 16.35 10.57 -6.03
N ILE A 98 16.13 10.76 -7.33
CA ILE A 98 15.12 10.04 -8.08
C ILE A 98 15.77 9.35 -9.28
N ILE A 99 15.42 8.08 -9.48
CA ILE A 99 15.85 7.28 -10.63
C ILE A 99 14.59 6.85 -11.36
N VAL A 100 14.51 7.18 -12.64
CA VAL A 100 13.33 6.92 -13.48
C VAL A 100 13.66 5.87 -14.54
N HIS A 101 12.80 4.87 -14.69
CA HIS A 101 12.86 3.88 -15.77
C HIS A 101 11.51 3.79 -16.49
N VAL A 102 11.41 4.30 -17.71
CA VAL A 102 10.17 4.35 -18.48
C VAL A 102 10.45 4.43 -19.98
N GLY A 103 9.42 4.27 -20.81
CA GLY A 103 9.50 4.41 -22.27
C GLY A 103 9.38 3.08 -23.00
N THR A 104 9.56 1.94 -22.32
CA THR A 104 9.52 0.61 -22.98
C THR A 104 8.16 0.31 -23.58
N ASN A 105 7.07 0.73 -22.92
CA ASN A 105 5.70 0.54 -23.38
C ASN A 105 5.29 1.53 -24.49
N ASP A 106 5.92 2.70 -24.53
CA ASP A 106 5.67 3.76 -25.51
C ASP A 106 6.22 3.43 -26.90
N LEU A 107 7.33 2.69 -26.97
CA LEU A 107 8.03 2.34 -28.22
C LEU A 107 7.18 1.52 -29.20
N LYS A 108 6.07 0.92 -28.74
CA LYS A 108 5.11 0.22 -29.63
C LYS A 108 4.37 1.17 -30.58
N ARG A 109 4.25 2.46 -30.19
CA ARG A 109 3.43 3.45 -30.90
C ARG A 109 4.20 4.72 -31.26
N ASN A 110 5.33 4.97 -30.60
CA ASN A 110 6.10 6.20 -30.72
C ASN A 110 7.55 5.89 -31.14
N SER A 111 8.17 6.84 -31.86
CA SER A 111 9.60 6.74 -32.15
C SER A 111 10.43 6.99 -30.88
N ALA A 112 11.67 6.49 -30.85
CA ALA A 112 12.58 6.78 -29.73
C ALA A 112 12.78 8.29 -29.50
N LYS A 113 12.76 9.09 -30.57
CA LYS A 113 12.85 10.55 -30.50
C LYS A 113 11.65 11.17 -29.79
N ASP A 114 10.45 10.66 -30.07
CA ASP A 114 9.22 11.16 -29.44
C ASP A 114 9.14 10.76 -27.97
N VAL A 115 9.53 9.52 -27.65
CA VAL A 115 9.63 9.04 -26.26
C VAL A 115 10.61 9.91 -25.46
N ALA A 116 11.80 10.20 -26.01
CA ALA A 116 12.78 11.07 -25.36
C ALA A 116 12.22 12.47 -25.08
N LYS A 117 11.49 13.07 -26.04
CA LYS A 117 10.82 14.37 -25.84
C LYS A 117 9.73 14.31 -24.76
N SER A 118 9.02 13.20 -24.62
CA SER A 118 8.04 13.03 -23.55
C SER A 118 8.72 12.92 -22.19
N ILE A 119 9.87 12.24 -22.10
CA ILE A 119 10.65 12.11 -20.86
C ILE A 119 11.21 13.47 -20.41
N ASP A 120 11.64 14.31 -21.35
CA ASP A 120 12.13 15.67 -21.08
C ASP A 120 11.08 16.55 -20.37
N LYS A 121 9.79 16.22 -20.50
CA LYS A 121 8.67 16.94 -19.87
C LYS A 121 8.25 16.38 -18.50
N LEU A 122 8.92 15.34 -18.01
CA LEU A 122 8.44 14.57 -16.85
C LEU A 122 8.68 15.28 -15.50
N CYS A 123 9.64 16.20 -15.42
CA CYS A 123 10.06 16.92 -14.21
C CYS A 123 10.49 18.34 -14.59
#